data_AF-A0AAN0SHC5-F1
#
_entry.id   AF-A0AAN0SHC5-F1
#
_cell.length_a   1.000
_cell.length_b   1.000
_cell.length_c   1.000
_cell.angle_alpha   90.00
_cell.angle_beta   90.00
_cell.angle_gamma   90.00
#
_symmetry.space_group_name_H-M   'P 1'
#
loop_
_entity.id
_entity.type
_entity.pdbx_description
1 polymer ?
#
loop_
_entity_poly.entity_id
_entity_poly.type
_entity_poly.pdbx_seq_one_letter_code
_entity_poly.pdbx_strand_id
1 'polypeptide(L)' 'MQEKISSFVSYFSAGTFAGLGALTFQDWMSAIGLFFVIMTYFTNRHYKKKTYEQFKANPDKAAAYEKLID' A
#
# COMPACT_ATOMS: atom_id res chain seq x y z
N MET A 1 1.77 26.80 -4.83
CA MET A 1 1.62 25.34 -4.64
C MET A 1 2.06 24.86 -3.26
N GLN A 2 3.17 25.39 -2.69
CA GLN A 2 3.61 25.04 -1.33
C GLN A 2 2.58 25.32 -0.23
N GLU A 3 1.84 26.43 -0.31
CA GLU A 3 0.81 26.74 0.69
C GLU A 3 -0.30 25.69 0.77
N LYS A 4 -0.77 25.16 -0.38
CA LYS A 4 -1.80 24.10 -0.41
C LYS A 4 -1.33 22.81 0.23
N ILE A 5 -0.06 22.44 0.01
CA ILE A 5 0.55 21.25 0.61
C ILE A 5 0.72 21.46 2.12
N SER A 6 1.19 22.65 2.53
CA SER A 6 1.33 23.02 3.94
C SER A 6 -0.01 22.99 4.68
N SER A 7 -1.07 23.51 4.06
CA SER A 7 -2.42 23.46 4.62
C SER A 7 -2.94 22.03 4.72
N PHE A 8 -2.78 21.20 3.67
CA PHE A 8 -3.21 19.81 3.71
C PHE A 8 -2.49 19.01 4.80
N VAL A 9 -1.17 19.18 4.92
CA VAL A 9 -0.37 18.54 5.97
C VAL A 9 -0.79 19.04 7.35
N SER A 10 -1.15 20.32 7.50
CA SER A 10 -1.63 20.88 8.77
C SER A 10 -3.02 20.36 9.16
N TYR A 11 -3.95 20.23 8.22
CA TYR A 11 -5.26 19.63 8.50
C TYR A 11 -5.13 18.12 8.78
N PHE A 12 -4.26 17.43 8.04
CA PHE A 12 -3.98 16.02 8.24
C PHE A 12 -3.32 15.76 9.61
N SER A 13 -2.34 16.59 9.99
CA SER A 13 -1.69 16.49 11.29
C SER A 13 -2.65 16.85 12.42
N ALA A 14 -3.45 17.93 12.29
CA ALA A 14 -4.46 18.28 13.28
C ALA A 14 -5.52 17.18 13.46
N GLY A 15 -5.99 16.57 12.37
CA GLY A 15 -6.89 15.41 12.42
C GLY A 15 -6.25 14.18 13.08
N THR A 16 -4.97 13.93 12.79
CA THR A 16 -4.21 12.84 13.41
C THR A 16 -4.03 13.07 14.91
N PHE A 17 -3.67 14.30 15.33
CA PHE A 17 -3.53 14.66 16.74
C PHE A 17 -4.87 14.62 17.49
N ALA A 18 -5.97 15.07 16.88
CA ALA A 18 -7.31 14.96 17.45
C ALA A 18 -7.73 13.49 17.61
N GLY A 19 -7.46 12.65 16.61
CA GLY A 19 -7.68 11.21 16.70
C GLY A 19 -6.80 10.54 17.77
N LEU A 20 -5.56 11.01 17.95
CA LEU A 20 -4.60 10.45 18.92
C LEU A 20 -5.08 10.65 20.36
N GLY A 21 -5.77 11.76 20.63
CA GLY A 21 -6.40 12.02 21.91
C GLY A 21 -7.78 11.37 22.10
N ALA A 22 -8.49 11.04 21.02
CA ALA A 22 -9.86 10.54 21.07
C ALA A 22 -9.96 9.01 21.11
N LEU A 23 -8.96 8.29 20.60
CA LEU A 23 -8.98 6.84 20.42
C LEU A 23 -8.04 6.13 21.40
N THR A 24 -8.40 4.93 21.82
CA THR A 24 -7.55 4.11 22.69
C THR A 24 -6.35 3.55 21.91
N PHE A 25 -5.29 3.14 22.60
CA PHE A 25 -4.13 2.49 21.96
C PHE A 25 -4.52 1.27 21.12
N GLN A 26 -5.55 0.53 21.52
CA GLN A 26 -6.04 -0.63 20.79
C GLN A 26 -6.69 -0.24 19.46
N ASP A 27 -7.46 0.84 19.43
CA ASP A 27 -8.11 1.35 18.21
C ASP A 27 -7.06 1.84 17.21
N TRP A 28 -6.00 2.49 17.71
CA TRP A 28 -4.84 2.89 16.90
C TRP A 28 -4.10 1.71 16.27
N MET A 29 -3.83 0.66 17.06
CA MET A 29 -3.19 -0.55 16.54
C MET A 29 -4.05 -1.24 15.48
N SER A 30 -5.37 -1.24 15.68
CA SER A 30 -6.32 -1.80 14.71
C SER A 30 -6.34 -1.00 13.40
N ALA A 31 -6.35 0.34 13.49
CA ALA A 31 -6.30 1.22 12.33
C ALA A 31 -4.99 1.08 11.54
N ILE A 32 -3.85 0.99 12.23
CA ILE A 32 -2.54 0.77 11.62
C ILE A 32 -2.49 -0.60 10.94
N GLY A 33 -2.96 -1.66 11.62
CA GLY A 33 -3.05 -3.01 11.04
C GLY A 33 -3.89 -3.03 9.77
N LEU A 34 -5.07 -2.39 9.80
CA LEU A 34 -5.93 -2.27 8.64
C LEU A 34 -5.24 -1.52 7.49
N PHE A 35 -4.56 -0.42 7.79
CA PHE A 35 -3.79 0.34 6.79
C PHE A 35 -2.73 -0.53 6.11
N PHE A 36 -1.95 -1.30 6.88
CA PHE A 36 -0.94 -2.20 6.32
C PHE A 36 -1.54 -3.32 5.47
N VAL A 37 -2.69 -3.88 5.86
CA VAL A 37 -3.40 -4.89 5.06
C VAL A 37 -3.83 -4.32 3.72
N ILE A 38 -4.42 -3.12 3.72
CA ILE A 38 -4.83 -2.42 2.50
C ILE A 38 -3.62 -2.16 1.61
N MET A 39 -2.55 -1.59 2.17
CA MET A 39 -1.30 -1.33 1.44
C MET A 39 -0.71 -2.60 0.84
N THR A 40 -0.64 -3.68 1.61
CA THR A 40 -0.14 -4.99 1.14
C THR A 40 -1.01 -5.54 0.02
N TYR A 41 -2.34 -5.44 0.14
CA TYR A 41 -3.26 -5.89 -0.90
C TYR A 41 -3.04 -5.13 -2.21
N PHE A 42 -2.97 -3.80 -2.16
CA PHE A 42 -2.73 -2.97 -3.36
C PHE A 42 -1.36 -3.24 -3.96
N THR A 43 -0.33 -3.35 -3.12
CA THR A 43 1.04 -3.66 -3.55
C THR A 43 1.07 -5.01 -4.25
N ASN A 44 0.53 -6.06 -3.63
CA ASN A 44 0.48 -7.40 -4.21
C ASN A 44 -0.33 -7.43 -5.52
N ARG A 45 -1.46 -6.69 -5.58
CA ARG A 45 -2.25 -6.55 -6.81
C ARG A 45 -1.47 -5.86 -7.91
N HIS A 46 -0.70 -4.81 -7.60
CA HIS A 46 0.12 -4.11 -8.57
C HIS A 46 1.25 -4.99 -9.11
N TYR A 47 1.98 -5.68 -8.22
CA TYR A 47 3.02 -6.63 -8.62
C TYR A 47 2.46 -7.77 -9.46
N LYS A 48 1.36 -8.41 -9.05
CA LYS A 48 0.73 -9.48 -9.84
C LYS A 48 0.37 -9.01 -11.25
N LYS A 49 -0.20 -7.81 -11.40
CA LYS A 49 -0.55 -7.26 -12.70
C LYS A 49 0.69 -7.04 -13.57
N LYS A 50 1.74 -6.45 -13.00
CA LYS A 50 3.01 -6.19 -13.70
C LYS A 50 3.72 -7.48 -14.10
N THR A 51 3.76 -8.48 -13.21
CA THR A 51 4.30 -9.81 -13.48
C THR A 51 3.53 -10.50 -14.61
N TYR A 52 2.20 -10.44 -14.60
CA TYR A 52 1.36 -10.99 -15.66
C TYR A 52 1.62 -10.31 -17.01
N GLU A 53 1.72 -8.98 -17.04
CA GLU A 53 2.06 -8.22 -18.25
C GLU A 53 3.46 -8.56 -18.77
N GLN A 54 4.44 -8.74 -17.87
CA GLN A 54 5.80 -9.14 -18.24
C GLN A 54 5.86 -10.55 -18.84
N PHE A 55 5.12 -11.51 -18.26
CA PHE A 55 5.01 -12.86 -18.80
C PHE A 55 4.24 -12.90 -20.13
N LYS A 56 3.20 -12.07 -20.28
CA LYS A 56 2.48 -11.94 -21.55
C LYS A 56 3.36 -11.33 -22.66
N ALA A 57 4.23 -10.39 -22.31
CA ALA A 57 5.13 -9.74 -23.26
C ALA A 57 6.38 -10.58 -23.59
N ASN A 58 6.80 -11.49 -22.71
CA ASN A 58 7.97 -12.34 -22.90
C ASN A 58 7.66 -13.79 -22.48
N PRO A 59 7.12 -14.62 -23.39
CA PRO A 59 6.75 -16.01 -23.10
C PRO A 59 7.95 -16.88 -22.66
N ASP A 60 9.17 -16.55 -23.10
CA ASP A 60 10.39 -17.26 -22.71
C ASP A 60 10.69 -17.17 -21.20
N LYS A 61 10.33 -16.04 -20.58
CA LYS A 61 10.50 -15.84 -19.13
C LYS A 61 9.46 -16.61 -18.33
N ALA A 62 8.27 -16.83 -18.89
CA ALA A 62 7.23 -17.62 -18.25
C ALA A 62 7.64 -19.10 -18.21
N ALA A 63 8.12 -19.64 -19.33
CA ALA A 63 8.62 -21.02 -19.42
C ALA A 63 9.86 -21.27 -18.54
N ALA A 64 10.75 -20.27 -18.39
CA ALA A 64 11.89 -20.35 -17.48
C ALA A 64 11.47 -20.34 -16.00
N TYR A 65 10.40 -19.62 -15.65
CA TYR A 65 9.85 -19.63 -14.28
C TYR A 65 9.18 -20.97 -13.95
N GLU A 66 8.46 -21.55 -14.90
CA GLU A 66 7.80 -22.85 -14.77
C GLU A 66 8.83 -23.97 -14.52
N LYS A 67 9.97 -23.95 -15.23
CA LYS A 67 11.10 -24.87 -15.02
C LYS A 67 11.86 -24.72 -13.69
N LEU A 68 11.68 -23.61 -12.97
CA LEU A 68 12.31 -23.38 -11.66
C LEU A 68 11.40 -23.81 -10.50
N ILE A 69 10.12 -24.04 -10.78
CA ILE A 69 9.13 -24.47 -9.79
C ILE A 69 8.99 -26.00 -9.77
N ASP A 70 9.25 -26.68 -10.89
CA ASP A 70 9.50 -28.13 -10.99
C ASP A 70 10.86 -28.52 -10.38
#